data_AF-A0A963EQ27-F1
#
_entry.id   AF-A0A963EQ27-F1
#
_cell.length_a   1.000
_cell.length_b   1.000
_cell.length_c   1.000
_cell.angle_alpha   90.00
_cell.angle_beta   90.00
_cell.angle_gamma   90.00
#
_symmetry.space_group_name_H-M   'P 1'
#
loop_
_entity.id
_entity.type
_entity.pdbx_description
1 polymer ?
#
loop_
_entity_poly.entity_id
_entity_poly.type
_entity_poly.pdbx_seq_one_letter_code
_entity_poly.pdbx_strand_id
1 'polypeptide(L)'
;MKFTRIVFFVAAAAALLLLLSGPGARFGIWEFGTGFLLMRWALYLGLAASVVSLLLLLIPKMRTGNAGMLVVAMILGAGTAWFPYSGYRTARSVPAIHDITTDTVNPPTFVAVLP
;
A
#
# COMPACT_ATOMS: atom_id res chain seq x y z
N MET A 1 -23.31 2.79 13.40
CA MET A 1 -23.54 1.36 13.74
C MET A 1 -22.20 0.70 14.11
N LYS A 2 -22.17 -0.36 14.93
CA LYS A 2 -20.89 -1.03 15.31
C LYS A 2 -20.07 -1.45 14.08
N PHE A 3 -20.73 -1.90 13.02
CA PHE A 3 -20.10 -2.36 11.78
C PHE A 3 -19.30 -1.27 11.04
N THR A 4 -19.82 -0.04 10.95
CA THR A 4 -19.11 1.07 10.31
C THR A 4 -17.80 1.42 11.01
N ARG A 5 -17.77 1.33 12.35
CA ARG A 5 -16.56 1.57 13.13
C ARG A 5 -15.49 0.52 12.85
N ILE A 6 -15.89 -0.75 12.75
CA ILE A 6 -14.98 -1.84 12.41
C ILE A 6 -14.33 -1.58 11.06
N VAL A 7 -15.10 -1.24 10.03
CA VAL A 7 -14.58 -0.97 8.68
C VAL A 7 -13.58 0.18 8.68
N PHE A 8 -13.88 1.26 9.40
CA PHE A 8 -12.95 2.39 9.56
C PHE A 8 -11.65 1.99 10.27
N PHE A 9 -11.74 1.22 11.36
CA PHE A 9 -10.55 0.75 12.07
C PHE A 9 -9.70 -0.18 11.21
N VAL A 10 -10.31 -1.01 10.36
CA VAL A 10 -9.58 -1.82 9.38
C VAL A 10 -8.86 -0.94 8.37
N ALA A 11 -9.51 0.10 7.83
CA ALA A 11 -8.88 1.06 6.92
C ALA A 11 -7.71 1.81 7.60
N ALA A 12 -7.89 2.23 8.85
CA ALA A 12 -6.86 2.90 9.63
C ALA A 12 -5.67 1.98 9.96
N ALA A 13 -5.94 0.73 10.33
CA ALA A 13 -4.91 -0.29 10.56
C ALA A 13 -4.13 -0.59 9.27
N ALA A 14 -4.82 -0.70 8.13
CA ALA A 14 -4.17 -0.85 6.83
C ALA A 14 -3.23 0.32 6.52
N ALA A 15 -3.69 1.55 6.72
CA ALA A 15 -2.88 2.75 6.52
C ALA A 15 -1.66 2.77 7.45
N LEU A 16 -1.83 2.37 8.72
CA LEU A 16 -0.73 2.27 9.67
C LEU A 16 0.30 1.22 9.26
N LEU A 17 -0.14 0.03 8.82
CA LEU A 17 0.76 -1.00 8.30
C LEU A 17 1.58 -0.48 7.11
N LEU A 18 0.95 0.25 6.19
CA LEU A 18 1.65 0.86 5.07
C LEU A 18 2.68 1.89 5.54
N LEU A 19 2.29 2.81 6.43
CA LEU A 19 3.17 3.86 6.94
C LEU A 19 4.37 3.31 7.67
N LEU A 20 4.21 2.21 8.41
CA LEU A 20 5.32 1.60 9.12
C LEU A 20 6.20 0.76 8.20
N SER A 21 5.65 0.16 7.13
CA SER A 21 6.31 -0.85 6.29
C SER A 21 7.74 -0.47 5.84
N GLY A 22 7.91 0.72 5.26
CA GLY A 22 9.20 1.24 4.80
C GLY A 22 10.10 1.72 5.93
N PRO A 23 9.65 2.64 6.80
CA PRO A 23 10.45 3.13 7.93
C PRO A 23 10.97 2.04 8.84
N GLY A 24 10.17 1.03 9.18
CA GLY A 24 10.63 -0.06 10.04
C GLY A 24 11.74 -0.90 9.41
N ALA A 25 11.74 -1.06 8.08
CA ALA A 25 12.85 -1.70 7.38
C ALA A 25 14.09 -0.79 7.36
N ARG A 26 13.90 0.53 7.17
CA ARG A 26 14.97 1.52 7.15
C ARG A 26 15.69 1.66 8.50
N PHE A 27 14.95 1.59 9.60
CA PHE A 27 15.50 1.71 10.95
C PHE A 27 15.94 0.37 11.55
N GLY A 28 15.87 -0.73 10.79
CA GLY A 28 16.28 -2.06 11.26
C GLY A 28 15.35 -2.67 12.31
N ILE A 29 14.11 -2.20 12.42
CA ILE A 29 13.08 -2.77 13.31
C ILE A 29 12.62 -4.15 12.77
N TRP A 30 12.63 -4.31 11.44
CA TRP A 30 12.37 -5.58 10.78
C TRP A 30 13.16 -5.76 9.50
N GLU A 31 13.24 -7.00 9.03
CA GLU A 31 13.85 -7.35 7.76
C GLU A 31 13.10 -6.75 6.56
N PHE A 32 13.83 -6.56 5.47
CA PHE A 32 13.29 -6.00 4.22
C PHE A 32 12.08 -6.78 3.68
N GLY A 33 12.13 -8.12 3.75
CA GLY A 33 11.01 -8.98 3.36
C GLY A 33 9.74 -8.76 4.19
N THR A 34 9.89 -8.51 5.50
CA THR A 34 8.78 -8.17 6.39
C THR A 34 8.14 -6.83 6.01
N GLY A 35 8.94 -5.84 5.62
CA GLY A 35 8.44 -4.57 5.08
C GLY A 35 7.49 -4.78 3.88
N PHE A 36 7.90 -5.61 2.92
CA PHE A 36 7.03 -5.96 1.78
C PHE A 36 5.79 -6.75 2.19
N LEU A 37 5.90 -7.65 3.17
CA LEU A 37 4.75 -8.39 3.69
C LEU A 37 3.71 -7.44 4.31
N LEU A 38 4.15 -6.47 5.11
CA LEU A 38 3.29 -5.43 5.69
C LEU A 38 2.63 -4.59 4.59
N MET A 39 3.40 -4.21 3.57
CA MET A 39 2.89 -3.45 2.43
C MET A 39 1.83 -4.24 1.64
N ARG A 40 2.00 -5.56 1.48
CA ARG A 40 1.03 -6.47 0.86
C ARG A 40 -0.26 -6.58 1.69
N TRP A 41 -0.15 -6.73 3.01
CA TRP A 41 -1.31 -6.76 3.89
C TRP A 41 -2.05 -5.42 3.93
N ALA A 42 -1.33 -4.31 3.91
CA ALA A 42 -1.93 -2.98 3.80
C ALA A 42 -2.76 -2.83 2.51
N LEU A 43 -2.27 -3.36 1.38
CA LEU A 43 -3.03 -3.41 0.13
C LEU A 43 -4.32 -4.22 0.29
N TYR A 44 -4.24 -5.46 0.79
CA TYR A 44 -5.43 -6.32 0.90
C TYR A 44 -6.47 -5.77 1.87
N LEU A 45 -6.03 -5.29 3.05
CA LEU A 45 -6.93 -4.73 4.06
C LEU A 45 -7.53 -3.38 3.60
N GLY A 46 -6.72 -2.52 2.98
CA GLY A 46 -7.18 -1.25 2.42
C GLY A 46 -8.23 -1.46 1.32
N LEU A 47 -7.98 -2.39 0.41
CA LEU A 47 -8.93 -2.75 -0.65
C LEU A 47 -10.22 -3.34 -0.08
N ALA A 48 -10.11 -4.30 0.85
CA ALA A 48 -11.26 -4.91 1.51
C ALA A 48 -12.12 -3.86 2.25
N ALA A 49 -11.49 -2.97 3.03
CA ALA A 49 -12.19 -1.88 3.72
C ALA A 49 -12.88 -0.93 2.74
N SER A 50 -12.28 -0.66 1.59
CA SER A 50 -12.86 0.19 0.55
C SER A 50 -14.10 -0.43 -0.08
N VAL A 51 -13.99 -1.69 -0.49
CA VAL A 51 -15.09 -2.44 -1.09
C VAL A 51 -16.24 -2.57 -0.10
N VAL A 52 -15.97 -2.94 1.15
CA VAL A 52 -17.01 -3.05 2.19
C VAL A 52 -17.65 -1.68 2.47
N SER A 53 -16.86 -0.60 2.53
CA SER A 53 -17.40 0.77 2.72
C SER A 53 -18.34 1.16 1.58
N LEU A 54 -17.97 0.85 0.34
CA LEU A 54 -18.81 1.08 -0.83
C LEU A 54 -20.13 0.29 -0.75
N LEU A 55 -20.07 -0.99 -0.41
CA LEU A 55 -21.26 -1.83 -0.23
C LEU A 55 -22.20 -1.28 0.86
N LEU A 56 -21.65 -0.81 1.97
CA LEU A 56 -22.45 -0.21 3.05
C LEU A 56 -23.06 1.15 2.66
N LEU A 57 -22.37 1.93 1.83
CA LEU A 57 -22.91 3.18 1.29
C LEU A 57 -24.11 2.95 0.37
N LEU A 58 -24.14 1.83 -0.34
CA LEU A 58 -25.26 1.45 -1.22
C LEU A 58 -26.51 1.02 -0.44
N ILE A 59 -26.38 0.61 0.83
CA ILE A 59 -27.51 0.15 1.65
C ILE A 59 -28.08 1.33 2.46
N PRO A 60 -29.32 1.81 2.20
CA PRO A 60 -29.88 3.00 2.87
C PRO A 60 -29.90 2.88 4.39
N LYS A 61 -30.27 1.72 4.94
CA LYS A 61 -30.30 1.48 6.39
C LYS A 61 -28.92 1.62 7.04
N MET A 62 -27.85 1.28 6.32
CA MET A 62 -26.47 1.31 6.83
C MET A 62 -25.81 2.69 6.67
N ARG A 63 -26.16 3.43 5.61
CA ARG A 63 -25.58 4.75 5.33
C ARG A 63 -26.18 5.88 6.17
N THR A 64 -27.46 5.79 6.57
CA THR A 64 -28.13 6.84 7.37
C THR A 64 -27.37 7.11 8.67
N GLY A 65 -26.87 8.34 8.84
CA GLY A 65 -26.09 8.77 10.00
C GLY A 65 -24.62 8.31 10.05
N ASN A 66 -24.14 7.49 9.09
CA ASN A 66 -22.74 7.03 9.05
C ASN A 66 -22.05 7.26 7.70
N ALA A 67 -22.73 7.90 6.73
CA ALA A 67 -22.23 8.08 5.36
C ALA A 67 -20.85 8.74 5.30
N GLY A 68 -20.62 9.82 6.06
CA GLY A 68 -19.32 10.50 6.10
C GLY A 68 -18.18 9.58 6.53
N MET A 69 -18.39 8.78 7.59
CA MET A 69 -17.40 7.83 8.09
C MET A 69 -17.09 6.72 7.08
N LEU A 70 -18.12 6.22 6.37
CA LEU A 70 -17.94 5.23 5.30
C LEU A 70 -17.17 5.80 4.12
N VAL A 71 -17.45 7.05 3.72
CA VAL A 71 -16.71 7.73 2.65
C VAL A 71 -15.24 7.92 3.05
N VAL A 72 -14.96 8.35 4.28
CA VAL A 72 -13.59 8.48 4.78
C VAL A 72 -12.88 7.12 4.80
N ALA A 73 -13.53 6.07 5.31
CA ALA A 73 -12.96 4.72 5.32
C ALA A 73 -12.68 4.20 3.90
N MET A 74 -13.58 4.50 2.94
CA MET A 74 -13.41 4.15 1.54
C MET A 74 -12.22 4.86 0.90
N ILE A 75 -12.10 6.17 1.07
CA ILE A 75 -10.99 6.96 0.51
C ILE A 75 -9.67 6.54 1.14
N LEU A 76 -9.64 6.37 2.48
CA LEU A 76 -8.45 5.95 3.21
C LEU A 76 -7.99 4.56 2.78
N GLY A 77 -8.92 3.60 2.69
CA GLY A 77 -8.61 2.25 2.22
C GLY A 77 -8.11 2.25 0.77
N ALA A 78 -8.74 3.04 -0.11
CA ALA A 78 -8.40 3.08 -1.52
C ALA A 78 -7.03 3.72 -1.74
N GLY A 79 -6.76 4.83 -1.04
CA GLY A 79 -5.44 5.47 -1.04
C GLY A 79 -4.35 4.55 -0.50
N THR A 80 -4.63 3.82 0.58
CA THR A 80 -3.71 2.83 1.15
C THR A 80 -3.41 1.71 0.17
N ALA A 81 -4.41 1.18 -0.53
CA ALA A 81 -4.21 0.12 -1.51
C ALA A 81 -3.52 0.62 -2.79
N TRP A 82 -3.76 1.87 -3.18
CA TRP A 82 -3.20 2.48 -4.38
C TRP A 82 -1.67 2.58 -4.34
N PHE A 83 -1.10 2.93 -3.19
CA PHE A 83 0.35 3.09 -3.06
C PHE A 83 1.14 1.81 -3.43
N PRO A 84 0.93 0.66 -2.77
CA PRO A 84 1.60 -0.58 -3.14
C PRO A 84 1.29 -1.03 -4.56
N TYR A 85 0.05 -0.83 -5.02
CA TYR A 85 -0.37 -1.22 -6.36
C TYR A 85 0.34 -0.42 -7.45
N SER A 86 0.46 0.90 -7.29
CA SER A 86 1.17 1.78 -8.22
C SER A 86 2.67 1.44 -8.28
N GLY A 87 3.29 1.14 -7.13
CA GLY A 87 4.67 0.65 -7.06
C GLY A 87 4.84 -0.68 -7.78
N TYR A 88 3.94 -1.64 -7.55
CA TYR A 88 3.95 -2.94 -8.25
C TYR A 88 3.80 -2.79 -9.76
N ARG A 89 2.90 -1.93 -10.23
CA ARG A 89 2.73 -1.65 -11.67
C ARG A 89 3.99 -1.08 -12.29
N THR A 90 4.63 -0.13 -11.61
CA THR A 90 5.87 0.49 -12.07
C THR A 90 6.99 -0.55 -12.13
N ALA A 91 7.14 -1.38 -11.09
CA ALA A 91 8.15 -2.43 -11.04
C ALA A 91 8.00 -3.47 -12.16
N ARG A 92 6.78 -3.71 -12.67
CA ARG A 92 6.54 -4.59 -13.82
C ARG A 92 6.69 -3.92 -15.19
N SER A 93 6.72 -2.60 -15.24
CA SER A 93 6.87 -1.84 -16.48
C SER A 93 8.33 -1.65 -16.89
N VAL A 94 9.26 -1.90 -15.98
CA VAL A 94 10.70 -1.85 -16.20
C VAL A 94 11.29 -3.26 -16.15
N PRO A 95 12.43 -3.51 -16.84
CA PRO A 95 13.18 -4.75 -16.66
C PRO A 95 13.47 -4.99 -15.18
N ALA A 96 13.49 -6.27 -14.77
CA ALA A 96 13.80 -6.61 -13.40
C ALA A 96 15.19 -6.08 -13.03
N ILE A 97 15.39 -5.59 -11.82
CA ILE A 97 16.70 -5.06 -11.39
C ILE A 97 17.82 -6.12 -11.45
N HIS A 98 17.45 -7.40 -11.46
CA HIS A 98 18.35 -8.55 -11.60
C HIS A 98 18.61 -8.93 -13.06
N ASP A 99 17.84 -8.37 -13.99
CA ASP A 99 17.93 -8.60 -15.44
C ASP A 99 18.76 -7.47 -16.06
N ILE A 100 20.01 -7.40 -15.64
CA ILE A 100 21.01 -6.56 -16.30
C ILE A 100 21.78 -7.49 -17.22
N THR A 101 21.49 -7.43 -18.52
CA THR A 101 22.47 -7.82 -19.54
C THR A 101 23.64 -6.86 -19.36
N THR A 102 24.58 -7.25 -18.51
CA THR A 102 25.83 -6.52 -18.39
C THR A 102 26.46 -6.68 -19.77
N ASP A 103 26.52 -5.59 -20.54
CA ASP A 103 27.35 -5.56 -21.73
C ASP A 103 28.79 -5.77 -21.23
N THR A 104 29.26 -7.02 -21.29
CA THR A 104 30.61 -7.39 -20.87
C THR A 104 31.64 -6.95 -21.90
N VAL A 105 31.20 -6.60 -23.12
CA VAL A 105 32.05 -6.14 -24.21
C VAL A 105 32.32 -4.64 -24.06
N ASN A 106 31.32 -3.87 -23.62
CA ASN A 106 31.44 -2.43 -23.39
C ASN A 106 30.67 -1.98 -22.13
N PRO A 107 31.13 -2.33 -20.92
CA PRO A 107 30.47 -1.92 -19.69
C PRO A 107 30.55 -0.39 -19.52
N PRO A 108 29.52 0.26 -18.96
CA PRO A 108 29.60 1.68 -18.64
C PRO A 108 30.78 1.94 -17.71
N THR A 109 31.60 2.94 -18.06
CA THR A 109 32.78 3.31 -17.26
C THR A 109 32.35 3.88 -15.92
N PHE A 110 32.93 3.38 -14.82
CA PHE A 110 32.74 3.97 -13.50
C PHE A 110 33.22 5.43 -13.51
N VAL A 111 32.28 6.38 -13.39
CA VAL A 111 32.62 7.78 -13.16
C VAL A 111 32.95 7.93 -11.69
N ALA A 112 34.22 8.20 -11.39
CA ALA A 112 34.63 8.53 -10.03
C ALA A 112 33.89 9.80 -9.60
N VAL A 113 33.05 9.68 -8.56
CA VAL A 113 32.54 10.84 -7.85
C VAL A 113 33.70 11.33 -7.00
N LEU A 114 34.52 12.24 -7.56
CA LEU A 114 35.56 12.94 -6.81
C LEU A 114 34.87 13.72 -5.66
N PRO A 115 35.51 13.82 -4.48
CA PRO A 115 34.97 14.52 -3.32
C PRO A 115 34.71 16.01 -3.57
#